data_AF-A0A946QNK7-F1
#
_entry.id   AF-A0A946QNK7-F1
#
_cell.length_a   1.000
_cell.length_b   1.000
_cell.length_c   1.000
_cell.angle_alpha   90.00
_cell.angle_beta   90.00
_cell.angle_gamma   90.00
#
_symmetry.space_group_name_H-M   'P 1'
#
loop_
_entity.id
_entity.type
_entity.pdbx_description
1 polymer ?
#
loop_
_entity_poly.entity_id
_entity_poly.type
_entity_poly.pdbx_seq_one_letter_code
_entity_poly.pdbx_strand_id
1 'polypeptide(L)'
;MLRFKPCIFIAILLLSISSYGQQRDGSVLERRVTINQQNQTLTFILDQLSWQTGVYFSYNALLISGGKKYSIEASGKSLFTVLNNLFLDQNFKFTELENQVVISQKLPGENSSFAENDSIPIKYFFLSGKLIDYKKGNPIKYASVSVFNKPIGTISNIDGDFILKIHPNNILDTVIISSMGYSQIFITAYKILDEDILVMNPVSIRIKEVKVTATTPSQLLTNIRENLDKNYSNDTKLMTAFYRETVKQDGNYINVSEAIIEILKAPASKSYRDDLVRLLKGRRSPDVKPFWWLNFKLQGGPFTITKLDIIKNSESFIHKEYEELYKYTIGKVIWYNKNPVYVLQFQPISDLVFPVFVGEIYVHRETFAIVHANFHFDKNGLRKAESTMIKKKPKGVKARPSYVNYQVNYQQFNGKWHLANVRASIKFKIRSKRNKINSEYHSVSDLLITDIQPTELKRFTRNEIIKQNDVFVEMINHLDEKFWENYNIIKPDEDLRNAFKID
;
A
#
# COMPACT_ATOMS: atom_id res chain seq x y z
N MET A 1 62.19 -68.31 20.24
CA MET A 1 61.51 -68.11 21.55
C MET A 1 60.88 -66.71 21.50
N LEU A 2 59.67 -66.54 22.07
CA LEU A 2 58.71 -65.40 21.98
C LEU A 2 57.92 -65.34 20.64
N ARG A 3 56.67 -65.82 20.50
CA ARG A 3 55.33 -65.46 21.08
C ARG A 3 54.84 -64.03 20.74
N PHE A 4 53.91 -63.90 19.78
CA PHE A 4 52.49 -63.49 19.95
C PHE A 4 51.82 -63.23 18.56
N LYS A 5 50.63 -63.81 18.31
CA LYS A 5 49.68 -63.48 17.23
C LYS A 5 48.64 -62.46 17.78
N PRO A 6 47.62 -62.02 17.03
CA PRO A 6 47.56 -61.35 15.72
C PRO A 6 46.83 -59.98 15.85
N CYS A 7 47.03 -59.02 14.94
CA CYS A 7 46.10 -57.88 14.85
C CYS A 7 45.69 -57.64 13.40
N ILE A 8 44.44 -58.00 13.16
CA ILE A 8 43.59 -57.66 12.03
C ILE A 8 43.66 -56.14 11.81
N PHE A 9 44.19 -55.70 10.67
CA PHE A 9 43.89 -54.38 10.14
C PHE A 9 42.94 -54.56 8.95
N ILE A 10 41.65 -54.37 9.24
CA ILE A 10 40.59 -54.26 8.25
C ILE A 10 40.93 -53.05 7.38
N ALA A 11 41.14 -53.29 6.10
CA ALA A 11 41.16 -52.27 5.07
C ALA A 11 39.74 -51.68 4.96
N ILE A 12 39.46 -50.60 5.67
CA ILE A 12 38.26 -49.80 5.46
C ILE A 12 38.49 -49.00 4.17
N LEU A 13 37.88 -49.48 3.09
CA LEU A 13 37.66 -48.74 1.87
C LEU A 13 36.94 -47.42 2.23
N LEU A 14 37.66 -46.31 2.14
CA LEU A 14 37.09 -44.96 2.08
C LEU A 14 36.38 -44.79 0.74
N LEU A 15 35.20 -45.39 0.60
CA LEU A 15 34.18 -44.92 -0.33
C LEU A 15 33.51 -43.72 0.34
N SER A 16 34.06 -42.54 0.03
CA SER A 16 33.40 -41.26 0.24
C SER A 16 32.07 -41.25 -0.52
N ILE A 17 31.01 -41.70 0.14
CA ILE A 17 29.65 -41.34 -0.25
C ILE A 17 29.50 -39.88 0.16
N SER A 18 29.91 -38.99 -0.74
CA SER A 18 29.41 -37.63 -0.78
C SER A 18 27.92 -37.71 -1.13
N SER A 19 27.08 -37.95 -0.12
CA SER A 19 25.68 -37.60 -0.18
C SER A 19 25.63 -36.08 -0.26
N TYR A 20 25.57 -35.58 -1.49
CA TYR A 20 25.00 -34.28 -1.78
C TYR A 20 23.55 -34.30 -1.28
N GLY A 21 23.35 -33.99 0.00
CA GLY A 21 22.10 -33.42 0.48
C GLY A 21 21.97 -32.04 -0.12
N GLN A 22 21.63 -31.97 -1.41
CA GLN A 22 21.05 -30.77 -1.98
C GLN A 22 19.72 -30.57 -1.26
N GLN A 23 19.71 -29.70 -0.26
CA GLN A 23 18.52 -29.01 0.16
C GLN A 23 17.96 -28.34 -1.11
N ARG A 24 16.92 -28.95 -1.69
CA ARG A 24 16.30 -28.46 -2.92
C ARG A 24 15.58 -27.17 -2.56
N ASP A 25 16.18 -26.05 -2.93
CA ASP A 25 15.83 -24.69 -2.52
C ASP A 25 14.55 -24.12 -3.17
N GLY A 26 13.57 -24.97 -3.47
CA GLY A 26 12.33 -24.59 -4.16
C GLY A 26 11.10 -25.25 -3.53
N SER A 27 9.95 -24.55 -3.58
CA SER A 27 8.70 -25.05 -3.01
C SER A 27 8.33 -26.42 -3.60
N VAL A 28 7.91 -27.35 -2.75
CA VAL A 28 7.50 -28.69 -3.20
C VAL A 28 6.29 -28.64 -4.14
N LEU A 29 5.48 -27.59 -4.05
CA LEU A 29 4.33 -27.33 -4.91
C LEU A 29 4.74 -26.93 -6.34
N GLU A 30 5.99 -26.51 -6.55
CA GLU A 30 6.55 -26.18 -7.88
C GLU A 30 7.04 -27.41 -8.65
N ARG A 31 7.19 -28.56 -7.97
CA ARG A 31 7.72 -29.79 -8.58
C ARG A 31 6.86 -30.20 -9.77
N ARG A 32 7.52 -30.53 -10.88
CA ARG A 32 6.87 -30.92 -12.12
C ARG A 32 6.44 -32.37 -12.08
N VAL A 33 5.18 -32.62 -12.40
CA VAL A 33 4.58 -33.96 -12.42
C VAL A 33 3.90 -34.26 -13.75
N THR A 34 3.88 -35.54 -14.08
CA THR A 34 3.17 -36.09 -15.23
C THR A 34 2.40 -37.30 -14.74
N ILE A 35 1.07 -37.21 -14.75
CA ILE A 35 0.18 -38.22 -14.21
C ILE A 35 -1.00 -38.40 -15.16
N ASN A 36 -1.36 -39.65 -15.43
CA ASN A 36 -2.57 -40.02 -16.16
C ASN A 36 -3.22 -41.18 -15.40
N GLN A 37 -4.31 -40.88 -14.70
CA GLN A 37 -5.05 -41.85 -13.91
C GLN A 37 -6.54 -41.71 -14.20
N GLN A 38 -7.23 -42.84 -14.33
CA GLN A 38 -8.66 -42.90 -14.58
C GLN A 38 -9.33 -43.76 -13.51
N ASN A 39 -10.41 -43.25 -12.91
CA ASN A 39 -11.26 -43.97 -11.96
C ASN A 39 -10.50 -44.58 -10.76
N GLN A 40 -9.50 -43.87 -10.24
CA GLN A 40 -8.65 -44.34 -9.13
C GLN A 40 -9.08 -43.76 -7.78
N THR A 41 -8.61 -44.39 -6.68
CA THR A 41 -8.79 -43.81 -5.34
C THR A 41 -7.87 -42.60 -5.17
N LEU A 42 -8.30 -41.64 -4.35
CA LEU A 42 -7.45 -40.48 -4.06
C LEU A 42 -6.10 -40.89 -3.47
N THR A 43 -6.10 -41.84 -2.54
CA THR A 43 -4.88 -42.36 -1.92
C THR A 43 -3.89 -42.85 -2.97
N PHE A 44 -4.37 -43.62 -3.95
CA PHE A 44 -3.52 -44.11 -5.04
C PHE A 44 -2.92 -42.97 -5.87
N ILE A 45 -3.71 -41.95 -6.21
CA ILE A 45 -3.23 -40.78 -6.96
C ILE A 45 -2.18 -40.00 -6.14
N LEU A 46 -2.45 -39.76 -4.85
CA LEU A 46 -1.52 -39.06 -3.95
C LEU A 46 -0.23 -39.86 -3.72
N ASP A 47 -0.30 -41.20 -3.65
CA ASP A 47 0.88 -42.07 -3.54
C ASP A 47 1.75 -42.00 -4.80
N GLN A 48 1.13 -41.97 -5.99
CA GLN A 48 1.85 -41.78 -7.26
C GLN A 48 2.54 -40.41 -7.32
N LEU A 49 1.84 -39.35 -6.92
CA LEU A 49 2.43 -38.01 -6.81
C LEU A 49 3.56 -37.99 -5.78
N SER A 50 3.39 -38.69 -4.65
CA SER A 50 4.41 -38.80 -3.60
C SER A 50 5.67 -39.47 -4.12
N TRP A 51 5.52 -40.56 -4.87
CA TRP A 51 6.62 -41.30 -5.46
C TRP A 51 7.38 -40.47 -6.50
N GLN A 52 6.67 -39.76 -7.39
CA GLN A 52 7.29 -38.93 -8.42
C GLN A 52 8.00 -37.70 -7.85
N THR A 53 7.41 -37.07 -6.84
CA THR A 53 7.89 -35.78 -6.32
C THR A 53 8.78 -35.93 -5.09
N GLY A 54 8.70 -37.04 -4.37
CA GLY A 54 9.28 -37.21 -3.05
C GLY A 54 8.53 -36.43 -1.96
N VAL A 55 7.29 -36.00 -2.18
CA VAL A 55 6.47 -35.23 -1.22
C VAL A 55 5.52 -36.14 -0.47
N TYR A 56 5.34 -35.93 0.84
CA TYR A 56 4.32 -36.64 1.61
C TYR A 56 3.02 -35.85 1.71
N PHE A 57 1.85 -36.49 1.62
CA PHE A 57 0.55 -35.83 1.81
C PHE A 57 -0.06 -36.17 3.17
N SER A 58 -0.60 -35.16 3.86
CA SER A 58 -1.40 -35.36 5.07
C SER A 58 -2.78 -34.75 4.89
N TYR A 59 -3.83 -35.49 5.25
CA TYR A 59 -5.21 -35.09 5.07
C TYR A 59 -6.13 -35.84 6.01
N ASN A 60 -7.30 -35.25 6.31
CA ASN A 60 -8.33 -35.95 7.08
C ASN A 60 -9.10 -36.92 6.16
N ALA A 61 -8.87 -38.23 6.35
CA ALA A 61 -9.51 -39.26 5.55
C ALA A 61 -11.06 -39.17 5.58
N LEU A 62 -11.69 -38.76 6.68
CA LEU A 62 -13.17 -38.67 6.76
C LEU A 62 -13.75 -37.57 5.87
N LEU A 63 -12.99 -36.51 5.60
CA LEU A 63 -13.44 -35.38 4.77
C LEU A 63 -13.30 -35.66 3.26
N ILE A 64 -12.50 -36.67 2.88
CA ILE A 64 -12.09 -36.89 1.48
C ILE A 64 -12.35 -38.33 1.00
N SER A 65 -12.52 -39.30 1.91
CA SER A 65 -12.62 -40.73 1.62
C SER A 65 -14.07 -41.22 1.60
N GLY A 66 -14.92 -40.58 0.79
CA GLY A 66 -16.31 -41.00 0.58
C GLY A 66 -16.50 -42.02 -0.54
N GLY A 67 -15.53 -42.92 -0.80
CA GLY A 67 -15.57 -43.85 -1.94
C GLY A 67 -15.50 -43.20 -3.34
N LYS A 68 -15.38 -41.87 -3.41
CA LYS A 68 -15.25 -41.10 -4.66
C LYS A 68 -14.00 -41.54 -5.42
N LYS A 69 -14.17 -41.78 -6.71
CA LYS A 69 -13.09 -42.07 -7.66
C LYS A 69 -12.74 -40.81 -8.43
N TYR A 70 -11.47 -40.68 -8.78
CA TYR A 70 -10.92 -39.49 -9.44
C TYR A 70 -10.24 -39.90 -10.75
N SER A 71 -10.34 -39.02 -11.73
CA SER A 71 -9.59 -39.11 -12.99
C SER A 71 -8.81 -37.81 -13.16
N ILE A 72 -7.53 -37.91 -13.48
CA ILE A 72 -6.64 -36.77 -13.66
C ILE A 72 -5.65 -37.04 -14.79
N GLU A 73 -5.48 -36.06 -15.66
CA GLU A 73 -4.47 -36.05 -16.71
C GLU A 73 -3.70 -34.74 -16.65
N ALA A 74 -2.38 -34.84 -16.47
CA ALA A 74 -1.48 -33.70 -16.46
C ALA A 74 -0.11 -34.13 -16.98
N SER A 75 0.53 -33.29 -17.79
CA SER A 75 1.88 -33.51 -18.31
C SER A 75 2.74 -32.27 -18.08
N GLY A 76 3.85 -32.44 -17.36
CA GLY A 76 4.80 -31.36 -17.05
C GLY A 76 4.22 -30.21 -16.22
N LYS A 77 3.12 -30.43 -15.50
CA LYS A 77 2.44 -29.39 -14.70
C LYS A 77 3.04 -29.29 -13.30
N SER A 78 2.92 -28.14 -12.66
CA SER A 78 3.29 -28.00 -11.24
C SER A 78 2.40 -28.87 -10.34
N LEU A 79 2.97 -29.38 -9.25
CA LEU A 79 2.23 -30.14 -8.25
C LEU A 79 1.04 -29.32 -7.71
N PHE A 80 1.19 -28.00 -7.55
CA PHE A 80 0.09 -27.10 -7.22
C PHE A 80 -1.08 -27.19 -8.22
N THR A 81 -0.80 -27.07 -9.52
CA THR A 81 -1.84 -27.13 -10.56
C THR A 81 -2.51 -28.50 -10.59
N VAL A 82 -1.73 -29.58 -10.45
CA VAL A 82 -2.29 -30.94 -10.40
C VAL A 82 -3.18 -31.15 -9.19
N LEU A 83 -2.77 -30.67 -8.00
CA LEU A 83 -3.60 -30.75 -6.79
C LEU A 83 -4.88 -29.91 -6.93
N ASN A 84 -4.80 -28.67 -7.42
CA ASN A 84 -6.02 -27.86 -7.65
C ASN A 84 -6.98 -28.54 -8.64
N ASN A 85 -6.46 -29.16 -9.70
CA ASN A 85 -7.28 -29.91 -10.66
C ASN A 85 -7.88 -31.18 -10.04
N LEU A 86 -7.18 -31.83 -9.11
CA LEU A 86 -7.68 -33.03 -8.43
C LEU A 86 -8.83 -32.71 -7.46
N PHE A 87 -8.81 -31.52 -6.85
CA PHE A 87 -9.76 -31.08 -5.83
C PHE A 87 -10.74 -30.00 -6.34
N LEU A 88 -10.99 -29.90 -7.65
CA LEU A 88 -11.81 -28.84 -8.29
C LEU A 88 -13.15 -28.57 -7.61
N ASP A 89 -13.85 -29.62 -7.20
CA ASP A 89 -15.20 -29.52 -6.59
C ASP A 89 -15.17 -29.29 -5.08
N GLN A 90 -13.98 -29.30 -4.48
CA GLN A 90 -13.83 -29.43 -3.06
C GLN A 90 -12.98 -28.29 -2.52
N ASN A 91 -13.57 -27.53 -1.61
CA ASN A 91 -12.96 -26.42 -0.91
C ASN A 91 -11.74 -26.89 -0.09
N PHE A 92 -10.59 -27.15 -0.72
CA PHE A 92 -9.34 -27.60 -0.08
C PHE A 92 -8.20 -26.62 -0.32
N LYS A 93 -7.40 -26.36 0.73
CA LYS A 93 -6.14 -25.61 0.68
C LYS A 93 -4.96 -26.56 0.84
N PHE A 94 -3.85 -26.21 0.20
CA PHE A 94 -2.58 -26.94 0.26
C PHE A 94 -1.57 -26.09 1.03
N THR A 95 -1.05 -26.63 2.14
CA THR A 95 -0.01 -25.96 2.94
C THR A 95 1.27 -26.78 2.86
N GLU A 96 2.38 -26.14 2.52
CA GLU A 96 3.69 -26.78 2.47
C GLU A 96 4.38 -26.70 3.84
N LEU A 97 4.92 -27.83 4.29
CA LEU A 97 5.77 -27.96 5.47
C LEU A 97 6.95 -28.85 5.08
N GLU A 98 8.13 -28.26 4.88
CA GLU A 98 9.35 -28.94 4.43
C GLU A 98 9.12 -29.80 3.17
N ASN A 99 9.00 -31.12 3.32
CA ASN A 99 8.79 -32.07 2.24
C ASN A 99 7.40 -32.72 2.29
N GLN A 100 6.45 -32.04 2.94
CA GLN A 100 5.08 -32.48 3.16
C GLN A 100 4.08 -31.43 2.67
N VAL A 101 2.96 -31.88 2.10
CA VAL A 101 1.80 -31.06 1.75
C VAL A 101 0.61 -31.47 2.60
N VAL A 102 0.10 -30.53 3.38
CA VAL A 102 -1.11 -30.70 4.20
C VAL A 102 -2.32 -30.22 3.42
N ILE A 103 -3.30 -31.11 3.22
CA ILE A 103 -4.57 -30.86 2.54
C ILE A 103 -5.65 -30.67 3.60
N SER A 104 -6.24 -29.48 3.66
CA SER A 104 -7.24 -29.14 4.67
C SER A 104 -8.40 -28.35 4.05
N GLN A 105 -9.59 -28.42 4.64
CA GLN A 105 -10.74 -27.69 4.11
C GLN A 105 -10.51 -26.17 4.20
N LYS A 106 -10.87 -25.46 3.13
CA LYS A 106 -10.98 -24.00 3.09
C LYS A 106 -12.15 -23.56 3.95
N LEU A 107 -12.00 -22.43 4.63
CA LEU A 107 -13.10 -21.83 5.38
C LEU A 107 -14.17 -21.26 4.42
N PRO A 108 -15.45 -21.17 4.83
CA PRO A 108 -16.49 -20.56 4.00
C PRO A 108 -16.13 -19.13 3.61
N GLY A 109 -16.04 -18.83 2.31
CA GLY A 109 -15.67 -17.51 1.78
C GLY A 109 -14.37 -17.45 0.96
N GLU A 110 -13.60 -18.54 0.92
CA GLU A 110 -12.43 -18.63 0.04
C GLU A 110 -12.83 -19.03 -1.39
N ASN A 111 -13.00 -18.06 -2.27
CA ASN A 111 -13.22 -18.35 -3.69
C ASN A 111 -11.96 -18.98 -4.32
N SER A 112 -12.15 -20.10 -5.01
CA SER A 112 -11.13 -20.69 -5.87
C SER A 112 -11.02 -19.85 -7.15
N SER A 113 -9.97 -19.04 -7.27
CA SER A 113 -9.57 -18.53 -8.58
C SER A 113 -9.11 -19.72 -9.42
N PHE A 114 -9.79 -19.97 -10.55
CA PHE A 114 -9.37 -20.96 -11.52
C PHE A 114 -7.94 -20.65 -11.97
N ALA A 115 -7.02 -21.59 -11.76
CA ALA A 115 -5.72 -21.54 -12.40
C ALA A 115 -5.87 -22.16 -13.80
N GLU A 116 -6.45 -21.41 -14.75
CA GLU A 116 -6.41 -21.81 -16.17
C GLU A 116 -4.97 -21.88 -16.70
N ASN A 117 -4.03 -21.21 -16.01
CA ASN A 117 -2.60 -21.22 -16.26
C ASN A 117 -1.83 -21.97 -15.16
N ASP A 118 -0.79 -22.71 -15.55
CA ASP A 118 0.12 -23.46 -14.66
C ASP A 118 1.08 -22.52 -13.91
N SER A 119 0.51 -21.67 -13.07
CA SER A 119 1.20 -20.68 -12.25
C SER A 119 1.12 -21.10 -10.79
N ILE A 120 2.28 -21.31 -10.15
CA ILE A 120 2.35 -21.50 -8.70
C ILE A 120 2.06 -20.14 -8.01
N PRO A 121 1.32 -20.11 -6.89
CA PRO A 121 1.16 -18.89 -6.11
C PRO A 121 2.53 -18.39 -5.67
N ILE A 122 2.90 -17.19 -6.12
CA ILE A 122 4.15 -16.56 -5.71
C ILE A 122 4.10 -16.33 -4.20
N LYS A 123 5.07 -16.89 -3.46
CA LYS A 123 5.23 -16.63 -2.02
C LYS A 123 6.01 -15.32 -1.83
N TYR A 124 5.32 -14.27 -1.41
CA TYR A 124 5.94 -12.97 -1.13
C TYR A 124 6.75 -13.00 0.18
N PHE A 125 7.80 -12.18 0.25
CA PHE A 125 8.49 -11.87 1.50
C PHE A 125 7.79 -10.70 2.21
N PHE A 126 7.66 -10.80 3.53
CA PHE A 126 6.99 -9.80 4.38
C PHE A 126 8.02 -9.12 5.26
N LEU A 127 8.55 -7.98 4.81
CA LEU A 127 9.53 -7.20 5.53
C LEU A 127 8.80 -6.26 6.51
N SER A 128 8.87 -6.56 7.80
CA SER A 128 8.22 -5.77 8.86
C SER A 128 9.26 -5.20 9.81
N GLY A 129 8.95 -4.07 10.43
CA GLY A 129 9.80 -3.49 11.46
C GLY A 129 9.21 -2.20 12.01
N LYS A 130 9.89 -1.60 12.98
CA LYS A 130 9.52 -0.34 13.63
C LYS A 130 10.58 0.74 13.41
N LEU A 131 10.15 1.92 12.98
CA LEU A 131 11.02 3.08 12.76
C LEU A 131 11.02 4.00 13.97
N ILE A 132 12.19 4.29 14.53
CA ILE A 132 12.34 5.18 15.69
C ILE A 132 13.41 6.26 15.47
N ASP A 133 13.20 7.42 16.08
CA ASP A 133 14.17 8.53 16.12
C ASP A 133 15.31 8.19 17.08
N TYR A 134 16.57 8.30 16.60
CA TYR A 134 17.77 8.00 17.39
C TYR A 134 17.86 8.77 18.71
N LYS A 135 17.43 10.04 18.75
CA LYS A 135 17.63 10.91 19.92
C LYS A 135 16.60 10.67 21.02
N LYS A 136 15.33 10.47 20.63
CA LYS A 136 14.21 10.43 21.56
C LYS A 136 13.54 9.05 21.67
N GLY A 137 13.88 8.11 20.78
CA GLY A 137 13.20 6.82 20.68
C GLY A 137 11.74 6.92 20.21
N ASN A 138 11.29 8.11 19.78
CA ASN A 138 9.92 8.33 19.35
C ASN A 138 9.67 7.62 18.01
N PRO A 139 8.47 7.05 17.81
CA PRO A 139 8.06 6.53 16.51
C PRO A 139 8.18 7.55 15.38
N ILE A 140 8.76 7.13 14.27
CA ILE A 140 8.79 7.91 13.03
C ILE A 140 7.57 7.54 12.20
N LYS A 141 6.60 8.44 12.23
CA LYS A 141 5.29 8.28 11.60
C LYS A 141 5.36 8.60 10.11
N TYR A 142 4.66 7.82 9.29
CA TYR A 142 4.47 8.08 7.86
C TYR A 142 5.78 8.21 7.05
N ALA A 143 6.84 7.55 7.52
CA ALA A 143 8.07 7.44 6.74
C ALA A 143 7.85 6.49 5.57
N SER A 144 8.44 6.80 4.42
CA SER A 144 8.40 5.96 3.23
C SER A 144 9.35 4.79 3.38
N VAL A 145 8.89 3.59 3.03
CA VAL A 145 9.66 2.35 2.95
C VAL A 145 9.41 1.75 1.57
N SER A 146 10.38 1.83 0.66
CA SER A 146 10.18 1.41 -0.73
C SER A 146 11.39 0.70 -1.31
N VAL A 147 11.17 -0.11 -2.34
CA VAL A 147 12.26 -0.71 -3.11
C VAL A 147 12.87 0.36 -4.01
N PHE A 148 14.19 0.53 -3.94
CA PHE A 148 14.89 1.59 -4.63
C PHE A 148 14.63 1.58 -6.14
N ASN A 149 14.21 2.74 -6.66
CA ASN A 149 13.84 2.94 -8.07
C ASN A 149 12.77 1.96 -8.61
N LYS A 150 11.88 1.46 -7.75
CA LYS A 150 10.70 0.68 -8.14
C LYS A 150 9.46 1.29 -7.48
N PRO A 151 8.28 1.18 -8.11
CA PRO A 151 7.05 1.75 -7.56
C PRO A 151 6.45 0.85 -6.46
N ILE A 152 7.28 0.07 -5.77
CA ILE A 152 6.89 -0.91 -4.76
C ILE A 152 7.24 -0.32 -3.39
N GLY A 153 6.24 -0.07 -2.56
CA GLY A 153 6.48 0.57 -1.27
C GLY A 153 5.28 0.57 -0.33
N THR A 154 5.56 0.99 0.90
CA THR A 154 4.60 1.27 1.96
C THR A 154 5.02 2.53 2.73
N ILE A 155 4.24 2.89 3.75
CA ILE A 155 4.62 3.89 4.75
C ILE A 155 4.45 3.34 6.16
N SER A 156 5.23 3.85 7.12
CA SER A 156 5.04 3.53 8.54
C SER A 156 3.74 4.14 9.08
N ASN A 157 3.11 3.46 10.03
CA ASN A 157 1.89 3.91 10.70
C ASN A 157 2.19 4.95 11.80
N ILE A 158 1.19 5.27 12.63
CA ILE A 158 1.35 6.24 13.73
C ILE A 158 2.27 5.76 14.85
N ASP A 159 2.48 4.44 14.95
CA ASP A 159 3.34 3.76 15.92
C ASP A 159 4.75 3.50 15.38
N GLY A 160 5.00 3.90 14.13
CA GLY A 160 6.28 3.70 13.44
C GLY A 160 6.42 2.32 12.80
N ASP A 161 5.43 1.44 12.92
CA ASP A 161 5.47 0.11 12.33
C ASP A 161 5.18 0.16 10.82
N PHE A 162 5.87 -0.67 10.05
CA PHE A 162 5.61 -0.86 8.63
C PHE A 162 5.52 -2.35 8.26
N ILE A 163 4.98 -2.62 7.08
CA ILE A 163 5.03 -3.94 6.43
C ILE A 163 5.16 -3.74 4.91
N LEU A 164 6.31 -4.13 4.37
CA LEU A 164 6.61 -4.10 2.94
C LEU A 164 6.61 -5.52 2.40
N LYS A 165 5.68 -5.81 1.50
CA LYS A 165 5.57 -7.08 0.80
C LYS A 165 6.29 -6.97 -0.54
N ILE A 166 7.20 -7.91 -0.80
CA ILE A 166 8.00 -7.92 -2.02
C ILE A 166 8.01 -9.30 -2.66
N HIS A 167 8.06 -9.31 -3.99
CA HIS A 167 8.22 -10.52 -4.78
C HIS A 167 9.62 -11.13 -4.51
N PRO A 168 9.81 -12.47 -4.55
CA PRO A 168 11.13 -13.10 -4.38
C PRO A 168 12.24 -12.51 -5.25
N ASN A 169 11.95 -12.20 -6.52
CA ASN A 169 12.86 -11.49 -7.43
C ASN A 169 13.38 -10.12 -6.92
N ASN A 170 12.78 -9.55 -5.85
CA ASN A 170 13.19 -8.29 -5.25
C ASN A 170 13.90 -8.46 -3.90
N ILE A 171 14.10 -9.68 -3.40
CA ILE A 171 14.66 -9.91 -2.06
C ILE A 171 16.14 -9.49 -1.93
N LEU A 172 16.84 -9.41 -3.05
CA LEU A 172 18.22 -8.91 -3.13
C LEU A 172 18.30 -7.42 -3.48
N ASP A 173 17.16 -6.77 -3.74
CA ASP A 173 17.15 -5.33 -4.04
C ASP A 173 17.42 -4.50 -2.79
N THR A 174 17.79 -3.24 -2.99
CA THR A 174 17.92 -2.26 -1.90
C THR A 174 16.55 -1.68 -1.55
N VAL A 175 16.19 -1.71 -0.28
CA VAL A 175 15.09 -0.94 0.31
C VAL A 175 15.63 0.39 0.80
N ILE A 176 14.91 1.46 0.49
CA ILE A 176 15.17 2.81 0.96
C ILE A 176 14.09 3.22 1.96
N ILE A 177 14.54 3.72 3.11
CA ILE A 177 13.66 4.27 4.15
C ILE A 177 13.95 5.76 4.27
N SER A 178 12.91 6.58 4.14
CA SER A 178 13.05 8.04 4.10
C SER A 178 11.94 8.75 4.85
N SER A 179 12.31 9.83 5.53
CA SER A 179 11.39 10.71 6.26
C SER A 179 11.95 12.13 6.28
N MET A 180 11.06 13.11 6.26
CA MET A 180 11.44 14.53 6.25
C MET A 180 12.24 14.89 7.51
N GLY A 181 13.44 15.45 7.33
CA GLY A 181 14.33 15.81 8.44
C GLY A 181 15.19 14.66 9.00
N TYR A 182 15.19 13.48 8.36
CA TYR A 182 16.00 12.33 8.77
C TYR A 182 16.94 11.87 7.65
N SER A 183 18.01 11.17 8.05
CA SER A 183 18.93 10.52 7.12
C SER A 183 18.26 9.29 6.52
N GLN A 184 18.39 9.09 5.22
CA GLN A 184 17.89 7.88 4.56
C GLN A 184 18.67 6.65 5.03
N ILE A 185 17.95 5.54 5.18
CA ILE A 185 18.55 4.21 5.35
C ILE A 185 18.49 3.50 4.01
N PHE A 186 19.60 2.88 3.62
CA PHE A 186 19.69 1.98 2.47
C PHE A 186 20.08 0.61 3.02
N ILE A 187 19.21 -0.38 2.84
CA ILE A 187 19.39 -1.72 3.39
C ILE A 187 18.92 -2.74 2.36
N THR A 188 19.65 -3.84 2.19
CA THR A 188 19.19 -4.92 1.30
C THR A 188 17.95 -5.59 1.89
N ALA A 189 16.95 -5.85 1.05
CA ALA A 189 15.63 -6.33 1.47
C ALA A 189 15.68 -7.52 2.44
N TYR A 190 16.47 -8.56 2.14
CA TYR A 190 16.56 -9.75 3.01
C TYR A 190 17.05 -9.43 4.43
N LYS A 191 17.86 -8.39 4.63
CA LYS A 191 18.38 -8.02 5.96
C LYS A 191 17.29 -7.49 6.89
N ILE A 192 16.20 -6.96 6.33
CA ILE A 192 15.08 -6.47 7.15
C ILE A 192 14.35 -7.65 7.82
N LEU A 193 14.45 -8.87 7.28
CA LEU A 193 13.84 -10.06 7.91
C LEU A 193 14.43 -10.36 9.30
N ASP A 194 15.66 -9.91 9.55
CA ASP A 194 16.39 -10.13 10.80
C ASP A 194 16.33 -8.91 11.75
N GLU A 195 15.60 -7.84 11.39
CA GLU A 195 15.63 -6.55 12.07
C GLU A 195 14.24 -6.11 12.54
N ASP A 196 14.02 -6.09 13.85
CA ASP A 196 12.74 -5.62 14.43
C ASP A 196 12.64 -4.08 14.47
N ILE A 197 13.77 -3.40 14.68
CA ILE A 197 13.82 -1.95 14.92
C ILE A 197 14.88 -1.32 14.02
N LEU A 198 14.47 -0.32 13.24
CA LEU A 198 15.36 0.46 12.38
C LEU A 198 15.40 1.91 12.88
N VAL A 199 16.60 2.35 13.25
CA VAL A 199 16.81 3.66 13.88
C VAL A 199 17.21 4.70 12.83
N MET A 200 16.47 5.81 12.71
CA MET A 200 16.82 6.90 11.81
C MET A 200 17.45 8.07 12.55
N ASN A 201 18.50 8.65 11.96
CA ASN A 201 19.19 9.80 12.54
C ASN A 201 18.57 11.11 12.05
N PRO A 202 18.21 12.05 12.94
CA PRO A 202 17.74 13.36 12.53
C PRO A 202 18.89 14.15 11.86
N VAL A 203 18.61 14.72 10.71
CA VAL A 203 19.56 15.55 9.96
C VAL A 203 19.48 16.97 10.49
N SER A 204 20.34 17.29 11.45
CA SER A 204 20.59 18.67 11.88
C SER A 204 21.80 19.21 11.16
N ILE A 205 21.62 19.83 10.00
CA ILE A 205 22.73 20.54 9.37
C ILE A 205 22.74 21.93 9.99
N ARG A 206 23.78 22.24 10.78
CA ARG A 206 24.10 23.64 11.08
C ARG A 206 24.34 24.28 9.72
N ILE A 207 23.46 25.19 9.34
CA ILE A 207 23.59 25.92 8.08
C ILE A 207 24.91 26.68 8.22
N LYS A 208 26.01 26.17 7.64
CA LYS A 208 27.07 27.07 7.17
C LYS A 208 26.32 27.99 6.25
N GLU A 209 26.25 29.29 6.60
CA GLU A 209 25.55 30.33 5.85
C GLU A 209 25.69 30.03 4.36
N VAL A 210 24.68 29.35 3.80
CA VAL A 210 24.69 29.05 2.39
C VAL A 210 24.43 30.42 1.84
N LYS A 211 25.39 31.02 1.12
CA LYS A 211 25.11 32.20 0.29
C LYS A 211 23.86 31.85 -0.49
N VAL A 212 22.71 32.31 0.00
CA VAL A 212 21.42 32.01 -0.58
C VAL A 212 21.52 32.69 -1.93
N THR A 213 21.64 31.92 -3.00
CA THR A 213 21.31 32.43 -4.32
C THR A 213 19.92 33.03 -4.16
N ALA A 214 19.85 34.37 -4.12
CA ALA A 214 18.68 35.12 -3.72
C ALA A 214 17.57 34.90 -4.74
N THR A 215 16.84 33.80 -4.63
CA THR A 215 15.63 33.58 -5.41
C THR A 215 14.48 34.23 -4.67
N THR A 216 13.65 34.96 -5.40
CA THR A 216 12.40 35.48 -4.85
C THR A 216 11.33 34.39 -4.88
N PRO A 217 10.28 34.48 -4.05
CA PRO A 217 9.14 33.58 -4.13
C PRO A 217 8.52 33.50 -5.54
N SER A 218 8.39 34.63 -6.23
CA SER A 218 7.83 34.67 -7.59
C SER A 218 8.73 33.98 -8.63
N GLN A 219 10.06 34.14 -8.51
CA GLN A 219 11.00 33.39 -9.35
C GLN A 219 10.92 31.89 -9.08
N LEU A 220 10.80 31.48 -7.81
CA LEU A 220 10.67 30.07 -7.44
C LEU A 220 9.39 29.44 -8.03
N LEU A 221 8.25 30.13 -7.94
CA LEU A 221 6.99 29.70 -8.55
C LEU A 221 7.09 29.60 -10.08
N THR A 222 7.77 30.56 -10.71
CA THR A 222 8.03 30.52 -12.16
C THR A 222 8.86 29.30 -12.54
N ASN A 223 9.96 29.06 -11.83
CA ASN A 223 10.82 27.89 -12.06
C ASN A 223 10.07 26.56 -11.84
N ILE A 224 9.19 26.47 -10.83
CA ILE A 224 8.36 25.27 -10.62
C ILE A 224 7.54 24.99 -11.88
N ARG A 225 6.79 25.99 -12.38
CA ARG A 225 5.90 25.83 -13.55
C ARG A 225 6.67 25.45 -14.80
N GLU A 226 7.79 26.12 -15.07
CA GLU A 226 8.63 25.86 -16.25
C GLU A 226 9.29 24.48 -16.24
N ASN A 227 9.48 23.88 -15.06
CA ASN A 227 10.11 22.56 -14.92
C ASN A 227 9.11 21.41 -14.70
N LEU A 228 7.79 21.65 -14.77
CA LEU A 228 6.78 20.59 -14.60
C LEU A 228 6.99 19.42 -15.57
N ASP A 229 7.15 19.69 -16.86
CA ASP A 229 7.35 18.65 -17.89
C ASP A 229 8.67 17.89 -17.73
N LYS A 230 9.68 18.53 -17.12
CA LYS A 230 10.97 17.90 -16.84
C LYS A 230 10.91 17.03 -15.59
N ASN A 231 10.16 17.44 -14.58
CA ASN A 231 10.10 16.76 -13.29
C ASN A 231 9.04 15.67 -13.21
N TYR A 232 7.92 15.82 -13.90
CA TYR A 232 6.77 14.92 -13.83
C TYR A 232 6.50 14.28 -15.19
N SER A 233 5.79 13.15 -15.15
CA SER A 233 5.43 12.40 -16.35
C SER A 233 4.18 12.94 -17.02
N ASN A 234 4.21 13.02 -18.36
CA ASN A 234 3.04 13.34 -19.18
C ASN A 234 2.44 12.11 -19.89
N ASP A 235 2.98 10.92 -19.63
CA ASP A 235 2.41 9.69 -20.15
C ASP A 235 1.22 9.24 -19.30
N THR A 236 0.22 8.67 -19.97
CA THR A 236 -0.86 7.94 -19.30
C THR A 236 -0.29 6.71 -18.62
N LYS A 237 -0.69 6.49 -17.36
CA LYS A 237 -0.21 5.35 -16.55
C LYS A 237 -1.34 4.73 -15.77
N LEU A 238 -1.22 3.44 -15.50
CA LEU A 238 -2.07 2.75 -14.56
C LEU A 238 -1.33 2.67 -13.22
N MET A 239 -1.93 3.20 -12.16
CA MET A 239 -1.39 3.14 -10.81
C MET A 239 -2.27 2.25 -9.95
N THR A 240 -1.67 1.27 -9.28
CA THR A 240 -2.35 0.50 -8.22
C THR A 240 -2.12 1.21 -6.90
N ALA A 241 -3.16 1.35 -6.10
CA ALA A 241 -3.07 2.04 -4.83
C ALA A 241 -3.88 1.36 -3.72
N PHE A 242 -3.31 1.39 -2.51
CA PHE A 242 -4.04 1.15 -1.29
C PHE A 242 -4.76 2.43 -0.86
N TYR A 243 -6.04 2.32 -0.57
CA TYR A 243 -6.87 3.40 -0.05
C TYR A 243 -7.48 2.97 1.28
N ARG A 244 -7.38 3.81 2.31
CA ARG A 244 -8.02 3.60 3.61
C ARG A 244 -8.82 4.84 3.97
N GLU A 245 -10.05 4.64 4.44
CA GLU A 245 -10.88 5.69 5.03
C GLU A 245 -11.32 5.24 6.42
N THR A 246 -11.10 6.12 7.40
CA THR A 246 -11.53 5.91 8.78
C THR A 246 -12.39 7.08 9.24
N VAL A 247 -13.40 6.78 10.05
CA VAL A 247 -14.24 7.78 10.69
C VAL A 247 -14.29 7.49 12.18
N LYS A 248 -13.84 8.46 12.98
CA LYS A 248 -13.98 8.46 14.44
C LYS A 248 -15.12 9.39 14.85
N GLN A 249 -15.99 8.98 15.77
CA GLN A 249 -16.95 9.85 16.46
C GLN A 249 -16.48 10.02 17.91
N ASP A 250 -16.22 11.27 18.30
CA ASP A 250 -15.77 11.61 19.66
C ASP A 250 -14.57 10.75 20.12
N GLY A 251 -13.65 10.46 19.18
CA GLY A 251 -12.44 9.65 19.43
C GLY A 251 -12.57 8.16 19.11
N ASN A 252 -13.77 7.61 19.00
CA ASN A 252 -13.99 6.17 18.80
C ASN A 252 -14.22 5.85 17.33
N TYR A 253 -13.57 4.81 16.79
CA TYR A 253 -13.84 4.34 15.42
C TYR A 253 -15.30 3.91 15.27
N ILE A 254 -15.97 4.45 14.26
CA ILE A 254 -17.33 4.06 13.86
C ILE A 254 -17.38 3.50 12.44
N ASN A 255 -16.37 3.79 11.62
CA ASN A 255 -16.21 3.22 10.29
C ASN A 255 -14.73 3.10 9.97
N VAL A 256 -14.36 1.95 9.41
CA VAL A 256 -13.08 1.70 8.78
C VAL A 256 -13.36 0.96 7.48
N SER A 257 -12.89 1.52 6.38
CA SER A 257 -13.03 0.96 5.04
C SER A 257 -11.69 1.02 4.32
N GLU A 258 -11.31 -0.05 3.64
CA GLU A 258 -10.07 -0.15 2.87
C GLU A 258 -10.37 -0.67 1.47
N ALA A 259 -9.56 -0.25 0.49
CA ALA A 259 -9.62 -0.74 -0.87
C ALA A 259 -8.25 -0.85 -1.52
N ILE A 260 -8.14 -1.80 -2.45
CA ILE A 260 -7.20 -1.70 -3.55
C ILE A 260 -7.96 -1.10 -4.73
N ILE A 261 -7.43 0.01 -5.24
CA ILE A 261 -7.98 0.74 -6.37
C ILE A 261 -6.96 0.81 -7.49
N GLU A 262 -7.44 1.04 -8.70
CA GLU A 262 -6.61 1.47 -9.80
C GLU A 262 -6.97 2.89 -10.22
N ILE A 263 -5.93 3.67 -10.51
CA ILE A 263 -6.03 5.03 -10.98
C ILE A 263 -5.45 5.05 -12.40
N LEU A 264 -6.31 5.28 -13.39
CA LEU A 264 -5.85 5.64 -14.72
C LEU A 264 -5.44 7.11 -14.68
N LYS A 265 -4.14 7.33 -14.52
CA LYS A 265 -3.53 8.64 -14.32
C LYS A 265 -3.48 9.41 -15.62
N ALA A 266 -4.12 10.57 -15.66
CA ALA A 266 -4.04 11.46 -16.81
C ALA A 266 -2.70 12.24 -16.82
N PRO A 267 -2.23 12.68 -18.00
CA PRO A 267 -1.02 13.50 -18.13
C PRO A 267 -1.00 14.72 -17.18
N ALA A 268 0.16 15.00 -16.57
CA ALA A 268 0.31 16.05 -15.57
C ALA A 268 0.14 17.46 -16.16
N SER A 269 0.84 17.78 -17.25
CA SER A 269 0.62 18.99 -18.03
C SER A 269 -0.23 18.67 -19.27
N LYS A 270 -1.00 19.63 -19.79
CA LYS A 270 -1.70 19.56 -21.09
C LYS A 270 -3.01 18.76 -21.15
N SER A 271 -3.49 18.18 -20.05
CA SER A 271 -4.76 17.43 -20.06
C SER A 271 -5.80 18.02 -19.12
N TYR A 272 -6.92 18.48 -19.70
CA TYR A 272 -8.17 18.77 -18.99
C TYR A 272 -8.89 17.50 -18.49
N ARG A 273 -8.35 16.31 -18.79
CA ARG A 273 -8.95 15.06 -18.33
C ARG A 273 -8.63 14.83 -16.86
N ASP A 274 -9.65 14.34 -16.18
CA ASP A 274 -9.57 13.84 -14.83
C ASP A 274 -8.95 12.45 -14.81
N ASP A 275 -8.32 12.13 -13.69
CA ASP A 275 -7.98 10.76 -13.36
C ASP A 275 -9.26 9.92 -13.26
N LEU A 276 -9.22 8.69 -13.76
CA LEU A 276 -10.31 7.74 -13.57
C LEU A 276 -9.91 6.74 -12.49
N VAL A 277 -10.84 6.39 -11.61
CA VAL A 277 -10.59 5.45 -10.52
C VAL A 277 -11.53 4.28 -10.66
N ARG A 278 -11.04 3.05 -10.47
CA ARG A 278 -11.88 1.85 -10.31
C ARG A 278 -11.52 1.10 -9.04
N LEU A 279 -12.52 0.45 -8.44
CA LEU A 279 -12.35 -0.41 -7.28
C LEU A 279 -11.97 -1.82 -7.75
N LEU A 280 -10.84 -2.37 -7.29
CA LEU A 280 -10.53 -3.80 -7.50
C LEU A 280 -11.16 -4.65 -6.40
N LYS A 281 -10.95 -4.23 -5.15
CA LYS A 281 -11.51 -4.90 -3.97
C LYS A 281 -11.55 -3.95 -2.79
N GLY A 282 -12.50 -4.15 -1.89
CA GLY A 282 -12.52 -3.46 -0.61
C GLY A 282 -12.87 -4.38 0.56
N ARG A 283 -12.62 -3.90 1.77
CA ARG A 283 -13.07 -4.50 3.03
C ARG A 283 -13.51 -3.40 3.99
N ARG A 284 -14.39 -3.74 4.93
CA ARG A 284 -14.87 -2.82 5.97
C ARG A 284 -14.96 -3.55 7.31
N SER A 285 -14.85 -2.81 8.41
CA SER A 285 -15.05 -3.39 9.75
C SER A 285 -16.46 -4.00 9.87
N PRO A 286 -16.64 -5.14 10.58
CA PRO A 286 -17.96 -5.78 10.75
C PRO A 286 -18.97 -4.92 11.51
N ASP A 287 -18.50 -4.18 12.52
CA ASP A 287 -19.32 -3.37 13.43
C ASP A 287 -19.55 -1.94 12.91
N VAL A 288 -19.48 -1.74 11.60
CA VAL A 288 -19.86 -0.46 11.00
C VAL A 288 -21.33 -0.22 11.34
N LYS A 289 -21.57 0.57 12.39
CA LYS A 289 -22.91 1.07 12.69
C LYS A 289 -23.36 1.73 11.40
N PRO A 290 -24.45 1.26 10.78
CA PRO A 290 -24.90 1.86 9.55
C PRO A 290 -25.06 3.34 9.84
N PHE A 291 -24.30 4.17 9.14
CA PHE A 291 -24.41 5.61 9.21
C PHE A 291 -25.69 6.06 8.49
N TRP A 292 -26.77 5.31 8.73
CA TRP A 292 -28.03 5.26 7.99
C TRP A 292 -28.83 6.56 8.11
N TRP A 293 -28.45 7.43 9.05
CA TRP A 293 -29.05 8.75 9.22
C TRP A 293 -28.24 9.88 8.55
N LEU A 294 -27.13 9.55 7.88
CA LEU A 294 -26.15 10.57 7.51
C LEU A 294 -25.38 10.24 6.22
N ASN A 295 -26.10 10.20 5.10
CA ASN A 295 -25.52 10.26 3.75
C ASN A 295 -24.92 11.66 3.49
N PHE A 296 -23.89 12.06 4.25
CA PHE A 296 -23.05 13.13 3.79
C PHE A 296 -22.23 12.59 2.62
N LYS A 297 -22.40 13.22 1.45
CA LYS A 297 -21.38 13.21 0.41
C LYS A 297 -20.24 14.11 0.88
N LEU A 298 -19.55 13.69 1.94
CA LEU A 298 -18.27 14.28 2.32
C LEU A 298 -17.32 13.97 1.17
N GLN A 299 -16.78 15.03 0.57
CA GLN A 299 -15.63 14.91 -0.31
C GLN A 299 -14.54 14.14 0.45
N GLY A 300 -14.26 12.91 0.04
CA GLY A 300 -13.43 12.01 0.84
C GLY A 300 -13.05 10.73 0.13
N GLY A 301 -13.98 10.12 -0.61
CA GLY A 301 -13.79 8.80 -1.23
C GLY A 301 -12.65 8.70 -2.27
N PRO A 302 -12.37 7.47 -2.77
CA PRO A 302 -11.20 7.16 -3.60
C PRO A 302 -10.99 8.06 -4.83
N PHE A 303 -12.07 8.53 -5.46
CA PHE A 303 -11.97 9.50 -6.57
C PHE A 303 -11.59 10.90 -6.11
N THR A 304 -12.09 11.35 -4.95
CA THR A 304 -11.87 12.73 -4.50
C THR A 304 -10.45 12.92 -3.97
N ILE A 305 -9.85 11.90 -3.35
CA ILE A 305 -8.47 12.00 -2.85
C ILE A 305 -7.43 12.20 -3.98
N THR A 306 -7.68 11.73 -5.20
CA THR A 306 -6.78 11.98 -6.35
C THR A 306 -6.78 13.43 -6.81
N LYS A 307 -7.83 14.20 -6.47
CA LYS A 307 -7.90 15.65 -6.73
C LYS A 307 -6.92 16.46 -5.90
N LEU A 308 -6.36 15.88 -4.83
CA LEU A 308 -5.34 16.52 -4.01
C LEU A 308 -3.94 16.42 -4.64
N ASP A 309 -3.77 15.75 -5.78
CA ASP A 309 -2.51 15.83 -6.53
C ASP A 309 -2.34 17.24 -7.11
N ILE A 310 -1.60 18.08 -6.37
CA ILE A 310 -1.42 19.51 -6.66
C ILE A 310 -0.66 19.77 -7.96
N ILE A 311 0.11 18.78 -8.44
CA ILE A 311 0.82 18.86 -9.72
C ILE A 311 -0.15 18.64 -10.87
N LYS A 312 -1.05 17.65 -10.74
CA LYS A 312 -2.05 17.36 -11.78
C LYS A 312 -3.19 18.38 -11.82
N ASN A 313 -3.65 18.84 -10.66
CA ASN A 313 -4.82 19.69 -10.54
C ASN A 313 -4.47 21.19 -10.48
N SER A 314 -3.18 21.53 -10.42
CA SER A 314 -2.65 22.91 -10.41
C SER A 314 -3.41 23.82 -9.45
N GLU A 315 -3.23 23.55 -8.15
CA GLU A 315 -3.91 24.29 -7.10
C GLU A 315 -3.68 25.81 -7.18
N SER A 316 -4.64 26.57 -6.64
CA SER A 316 -4.62 28.04 -6.74
C SER A 316 -3.36 28.71 -6.18
N PHE A 317 -2.67 28.09 -5.22
CA PHE A 317 -1.40 28.60 -4.67
C PHE A 317 -0.16 28.26 -5.53
N ILE A 318 -0.33 27.62 -6.69
CA ILE A 318 0.72 27.33 -7.68
C ILE A 318 0.37 27.98 -9.03
N HIS A 319 -0.91 27.97 -9.37
CA HIS A 319 -1.42 28.47 -10.65
C HIS A 319 -1.10 29.96 -10.86
N LYS A 320 -0.65 30.31 -12.08
CA LYS A 320 -0.20 31.69 -12.38
C LYS A 320 -1.31 32.72 -12.18
N GLU A 321 -2.53 32.42 -12.63
CA GLU A 321 -3.68 33.34 -12.58
C GLU A 321 -4.12 33.71 -11.15
N TYR A 322 -3.82 32.85 -10.17
CA TYR A 322 -4.22 33.05 -8.78
C TYR A 322 -3.04 33.46 -7.89
N GLU A 323 -1.83 33.62 -8.45
CA GLU A 323 -0.61 33.94 -7.69
C GLU A 323 -0.79 35.20 -6.83
N GLU A 324 -1.42 36.24 -7.39
CA GLU A 324 -1.65 37.53 -6.70
C GLU A 324 -2.64 37.47 -5.54
N LEU A 325 -3.34 36.35 -5.37
CA LEU A 325 -4.25 36.14 -4.23
C LEU A 325 -3.49 35.74 -2.96
N TYR A 326 -2.21 35.41 -3.08
CA TYR A 326 -1.40 34.83 -2.01
C TYR A 326 -0.14 35.64 -1.72
N LYS A 327 0.20 35.72 -0.43
CA LYS A 327 1.50 36.15 0.05
C LYS A 327 2.38 34.92 0.18
N TYR A 328 3.54 34.95 -0.46
CA TYR A 328 4.52 33.86 -0.41
C TYR A 328 5.75 34.26 0.40
N THR A 329 6.28 33.33 1.18
CA THR A 329 7.54 33.50 1.92
C THR A 329 8.39 32.25 1.78
N ILE A 330 9.62 32.39 1.31
CA ILE A 330 10.59 31.30 1.38
C ILE A 330 11.10 31.27 2.81
N GLY A 331 10.73 30.22 3.54
CA GLY A 331 11.16 29.98 4.91
C GLY A 331 12.57 29.41 4.96
N LYS A 332 12.75 28.37 5.78
CA LYS A 332 14.03 27.65 5.89
C LYS A 332 14.29 26.76 4.68
N VAL A 333 15.57 26.51 4.41
CA VAL A 333 16.01 25.37 3.59
C VAL A 333 16.21 24.18 4.52
N ILE A 334 15.64 23.04 4.15
CA ILE A 334 15.85 21.78 4.86
C ILE A 334 16.49 20.75 3.96
N TRP A 335 16.92 19.64 4.55
CA TRP A 335 17.48 18.52 3.81
C TRP A 335 16.47 17.38 3.74
N TYR A 336 16.20 16.92 2.52
CA TYR A 336 15.33 15.79 2.23
C TYR A 336 16.02 14.94 1.15
N ASN A 337 16.17 13.64 1.42
CA ASN A 337 16.83 12.70 0.50
C ASN A 337 18.21 13.18 0.03
N LYS A 338 19.03 13.68 0.96
CA LYS A 338 20.37 14.28 0.71
C LYS A 338 20.38 15.52 -0.19
N ASN A 339 19.23 16.10 -0.49
CA ASN A 339 19.13 17.31 -1.30
C ASN A 339 18.56 18.48 -0.49
N PRO A 340 19.03 19.72 -0.76
CA PRO A 340 18.41 20.91 -0.20
C PRO A 340 17.03 21.16 -0.82
N VAL A 341 16.05 21.45 0.04
CA VAL A 341 14.66 21.71 -0.32
C VAL A 341 14.23 23.03 0.29
N TYR A 342 13.72 23.94 -0.55
CA TYR A 342 13.10 25.18 -0.12
C TYR A 342 11.73 24.88 0.50
N VAL A 343 11.44 25.49 1.65
CA VAL A 343 10.07 25.52 2.20
C VAL A 343 9.42 26.83 1.78
N LEU A 344 8.51 26.78 0.81
CA LEU A 344 7.73 27.94 0.36
C LEU A 344 6.38 27.95 1.07
N GLN A 345 6.17 28.93 1.94
CA GLN A 345 4.93 29.15 2.65
C GLN A 345 4.01 30.07 1.86
N PHE A 346 2.71 29.80 1.90
CA PHE A 346 1.69 30.61 1.23
C PHE A 346 0.48 30.83 2.13
N GLN A 347 -0.09 32.03 2.05
CA GLN A 347 -1.31 32.42 2.75
C GLN A 347 -2.08 33.46 1.93
N PRO A 348 -3.42 33.50 1.98
CA PRO A 348 -4.18 34.49 1.22
C PRO A 348 -3.93 35.91 1.73
N ILE A 349 -3.94 36.90 0.82
CA ILE A 349 -3.71 38.32 1.15
C ILE A 349 -4.99 39.00 1.66
N SER A 350 -6.15 38.52 1.23
CA SER A 350 -7.45 39.12 1.56
C SER A 350 -8.49 38.05 1.89
N ASP A 351 -9.61 38.48 2.46
CA ASP A 351 -10.73 37.59 2.74
C ASP A 351 -11.53 37.29 1.46
N LEU A 352 -11.12 36.25 0.73
CA LEU A 352 -11.71 35.86 -0.55
C LEU A 352 -13.08 35.19 -0.39
N VAL A 353 -14.01 35.38 -1.32
CA VAL A 353 -15.40 34.87 -1.21
C VAL A 353 -15.47 33.33 -1.17
N PHE A 354 -14.46 32.65 -1.69
CA PHE A 354 -14.34 31.19 -1.73
C PHE A 354 -13.27 30.66 -0.74
N PRO A 355 -13.36 29.40 -0.31
CA PRO A 355 -12.37 28.82 0.59
C PRO A 355 -11.01 28.67 -0.13
N VAL A 356 -9.96 29.20 0.49
CA VAL A 356 -8.57 29.15 0.00
C VAL A 356 -7.67 28.52 1.05
N PHE A 357 -6.57 27.94 0.59
CA PHE A 357 -5.65 27.20 1.45
C PHE A 357 -4.57 28.09 2.05
N VAL A 358 -4.09 27.70 3.23
CA VAL A 358 -2.83 28.16 3.81
C VAL A 358 -1.94 26.93 3.94
N GLY A 359 -0.63 27.09 3.75
CA GLY A 359 0.27 25.96 3.89
C GLY A 359 1.68 26.21 3.42
N GLU A 360 2.35 25.10 3.11
CA GLU A 360 3.72 25.06 2.65
C GLU A 360 3.91 24.00 1.58
N ILE A 361 4.71 24.34 0.56
CA ILE A 361 5.23 23.40 -0.43
C ILE A 361 6.74 23.30 -0.31
N TYR A 362 7.24 22.11 -0.56
CA TYR A 362 8.63 21.73 -0.39
C TYR A 362 9.21 21.51 -1.77
N VAL A 363 10.16 22.37 -2.16
CA VAL A 363 10.63 22.50 -3.54
C VAL A 363 12.10 22.12 -3.62
N HIS A 364 12.42 21.08 -4.38
CA HIS A 364 13.78 20.64 -4.64
C HIS A 364 14.60 21.80 -5.23
N ARG A 365 15.73 22.15 -4.60
CA ARG A 365 16.46 23.39 -4.90
C ARG A 365 17.00 23.46 -6.33
N GLU A 366 17.44 22.33 -6.88
CA GLU A 366 18.12 22.28 -8.18
C GLU A 366 17.18 22.03 -9.34
N THR A 367 16.15 21.20 -9.13
CA THR A 367 15.22 20.77 -10.18
C THR A 367 13.90 21.54 -10.15
N PHE A 368 13.62 22.23 -9.04
CA PHE A 368 12.35 22.91 -8.77
C PHE A 368 11.13 21.96 -8.71
N ALA A 369 11.37 20.66 -8.49
CA ALA A 369 10.29 19.69 -8.26
C ALA A 369 9.66 19.91 -6.89
N ILE A 370 8.33 19.90 -6.81
CA ILE A 370 7.61 19.80 -5.53
C ILE A 370 7.71 18.35 -5.05
N VAL A 371 8.28 18.16 -3.85
CA VAL A 371 8.48 16.83 -3.24
C VAL A 371 7.47 16.53 -2.14
N HIS A 372 6.92 17.58 -1.52
CA HIS A 372 5.92 17.49 -0.47
C HIS A 372 5.07 18.77 -0.45
N ALA A 373 3.81 18.64 -0.03
CA ALA A 373 2.95 19.77 0.31
C ALA A 373 2.10 19.44 1.53
N ASN A 374 1.93 20.44 2.39
CA ASN A 374 1.03 20.39 3.53
C ASN A 374 0.19 21.67 3.54
N PHE A 375 -1.14 21.52 3.47
CA PHE A 375 -2.04 22.65 3.34
C PHE A 375 -3.38 22.40 4.01
N HIS A 376 -3.99 23.46 4.49
CA HIS A 376 -5.18 23.43 5.33
C HIS A 376 -6.05 24.66 5.10
N PHE A 377 -7.26 24.65 5.67
CA PHE A 377 -8.05 25.88 5.78
C PHE A 377 -7.67 26.63 7.06
N ASP A 378 -7.59 27.96 6.95
CA ASP A 378 -7.59 28.84 8.11
C ASP A 378 -9.02 29.01 8.66
N LYS A 379 -9.19 29.90 9.66
CA LYS A 379 -10.51 30.13 10.26
C LYS A 379 -11.55 30.66 9.26
N ASN A 380 -11.14 31.49 8.30
CA ASN A 380 -12.03 32.06 7.30
C ASN A 380 -12.38 31.03 6.22
N GLY A 381 -11.40 30.28 5.73
CA GLY A 381 -11.57 29.16 4.81
C GLY A 381 -12.53 28.11 5.37
N LEU A 382 -12.40 27.71 6.64
CA LEU A 382 -13.32 26.76 7.28
C LEU A 382 -14.77 27.25 7.30
N ARG A 383 -15.01 28.56 7.50
CA ARG A 383 -16.36 29.14 7.47
C ARG A 383 -16.98 29.07 6.08
N LYS A 384 -16.16 29.25 5.03
CA LYS A 384 -16.58 29.26 3.62
C LYS A 384 -16.67 27.86 3.02
N ALA A 385 -15.93 26.89 3.57
CA ALA A 385 -15.89 25.52 3.11
C ALA A 385 -17.14 24.68 3.44
N GLU A 386 -18.08 25.18 4.26
CA GLU A 386 -19.31 24.42 4.58
C GLU A 386 -20.07 24.03 3.32
N SER A 387 -20.29 24.98 2.39
CA SER A 387 -21.08 24.74 1.18
C SER A 387 -20.37 23.87 0.14
N THR A 388 -19.04 23.87 0.11
CA THR A 388 -18.24 23.10 -0.85
C THR A 388 -17.99 21.66 -0.37
N MET A 389 -17.75 21.48 0.93
CA MET A 389 -17.46 20.17 1.53
C MET A 389 -18.72 19.39 1.91
N ILE A 390 -19.85 20.07 2.15
CA ILE A 390 -21.11 19.45 2.58
C ILE A 390 -22.18 19.68 1.51
N LYS A 391 -22.23 18.80 0.50
CA LYS A 391 -23.20 18.93 -0.62
C LYS A 391 -24.66 18.76 -0.20
N LYS A 392 -24.95 17.91 0.79
CA LYS A 392 -26.32 17.61 1.26
C LYS A 392 -26.31 17.24 2.74
N LYS A 393 -27.33 17.67 3.49
CA LYS A 393 -27.53 17.34 4.91
C LYS A 393 -29.01 17.06 5.22
N PRO A 394 -29.33 16.15 6.17
CA PRO A 394 -30.71 15.92 6.59
C PRO A 394 -31.33 17.19 7.22
N LYS A 395 -32.66 17.33 7.10
CA LYS A 395 -33.39 18.47 7.68
C LYS A 395 -33.19 18.51 9.20
N GLY A 396 -32.83 19.68 9.73
CA GLY A 396 -32.59 19.87 11.17
C GLY A 396 -31.18 19.48 11.66
N VAL A 397 -30.31 18.97 10.77
CA VAL A 397 -28.90 18.70 11.08
C VAL A 397 -28.06 19.92 10.72
N LYS A 398 -27.24 20.38 11.67
CA LYS A 398 -26.18 21.36 11.42
C LYS A 398 -24.85 20.64 11.38
N ALA A 399 -24.05 20.89 10.34
CA ALA A 399 -22.73 20.31 10.19
C ALA A 399 -21.79 21.42 9.69
N ARG A 400 -20.59 21.48 10.23
CA ARG A 400 -19.57 22.44 9.82
C ARG A 400 -18.18 21.81 9.94
N PRO A 401 -17.26 22.05 8.99
CA PRO A 401 -15.87 21.65 9.17
C PRO A 401 -15.27 22.44 10.35
N SER A 402 -14.54 21.76 11.22
CA SER A 402 -13.77 22.35 12.33
C SER A 402 -12.27 22.26 12.11
N TYR A 403 -11.81 21.37 11.23
CA TYR A 403 -10.41 21.17 10.88
C TYR A 403 -10.33 20.50 9.51
N VAL A 404 -9.35 20.90 8.69
CA VAL A 404 -9.03 20.30 7.39
C VAL A 404 -7.53 20.36 7.25
N ASN A 405 -6.87 19.24 6.95
CA ASN A 405 -5.45 19.22 6.61
C ASN A 405 -5.19 18.17 5.54
N TYR A 406 -4.46 18.55 4.51
CA TYR A 406 -4.05 17.70 3.41
C TYR A 406 -2.53 17.60 3.38
N GLN A 407 -2.02 16.40 3.20
CA GLN A 407 -0.59 16.12 3.00
C GLN A 407 -0.43 15.34 1.69
N VAL A 408 0.50 15.77 0.86
CA VAL A 408 0.77 15.18 -0.45
C VAL A 408 2.26 14.95 -0.57
N ASN A 409 2.66 13.72 -0.87
CA ASN A 409 4.05 13.33 -1.01
C ASN A 409 4.32 12.82 -2.41
N TYR A 410 5.49 13.17 -2.95
CA TYR A 410 5.98 12.69 -4.23
C TYR A 410 7.26 11.87 -4.04
N GLN A 411 7.44 10.88 -4.91
CA GLN A 411 8.62 10.02 -4.93
C GLN A 411 9.19 9.88 -6.34
N GLN A 412 10.50 9.68 -6.44
CA GLN A 412 11.15 9.45 -7.72
C GLN A 412 11.00 8.00 -8.16
N PHE A 413 10.67 7.81 -9.43
CA PHE A 413 10.69 6.53 -10.13
C PHE A 413 11.03 6.79 -11.60
N ASN A 414 12.06 6.12 -12.13
CA ASN A 414 12.58 6.30 -13.48
C ASN A 414 12.90 7.77 -13.82
N GLY A 415 13.59 8.46 -12.91
CA GLY A 415 14.05 9.85 -13.10
C GLY A 415 12.95 10.92 -13.07
N LYS A 416 11.68 10.54 -12.85
CA LYS A 416 10.54 11.45 -12.72
C LYS A 416 9.93 11.34 -11.32
N TRP A 417 9.32 12.42 -10.84
CA TRP A 417 8.51 12.44 -9.63
C TRP A 417 7.08 12.01 -9.94
N HIS A 418 6.50 11.20 -9.06
CA HIS A 418 5.11 10.75 -9.15
C HIS A 418 4.46 10.85 -7.78
N LEU A 419 3.13 10.92 -7.74
CA LEU A 419 2.36 10.86 -6.50
C LEU A 419 2.72 9.58 -5.74
N ALA A 420 3.14 9.72 -4.49
CA ALA A 420 3.54 8.59 -3.63
C ALA A 420 2.42 8.24 -2.65
N ASN A 421 1.95 9.25 -1.92
CA ASN A 421 0.84 9.10 -1.01
C ASN A 421 0.15 10.45 -0.77
N VAL A 422 -1.12 10.36 -0.37
CA VAL A 422 -1.96 11.49 -0.01
C VAL A 422 -2.66 11.16 1.28
N ARG A 423 -2.76 12.16 2.17
CA ARG A 423 -3.54 12.06 3.39
C ARG A 423 -4.47 13.25 3.53
N ALA A 424 -5.76 12.97 3.72
CA ALA A 424 -6.78 13.95 4.06
C ALA A 424 -7.27 13.71 5.48
N SER A 425 -7.17 14.73 6.35
CA SER A 425 -7.60 14.67 7.74
C SER A 425 -8.61 15.79 8.00
N ILE A 426 -9.87 15.43 8.19
CA ILE A 426 -10.98 16.38 8.22
C ILE A 426 -11.83 16.13 9.46
N LYS A 427 -12.14 17.19 10.21
CA LYS A 427 -13.07 17.12 11.35
C LYS A 427 -14.34 17.93 11.07
N PHE A 428 -15.48 17.37 11.43
CA PHE A 428 -16.79 18.00 11.35
C PHE A 428 -17.46 18.03 12.71
N LYS A 429 -18.01 19.19 13.08
CA LYS A 429 -18.90 19.32 14.23
C LYS A 429 -20.33 19.17 13.77
N ILE A 430 -21.02 18.14 14.26
CA ILE A 430 -22.39 17.81 13.87
C ILE A 430 -23.32 18.00 15.07
N ARG A 431 -24.41 18.73 14.83
CA ARG A 431 -25.46 18.98 15.82
C ARG A 431 -26.83 18.64 15.26
N SER A 432 -27.58 17.81 15.98
CA SER A 432 -28.98 17.48 15.67
C SER A 432 -29.78 17.43 16.96
N LYS A 433 -30.72 18.36 17.14
CA LYS A 433 -31.61 18.36 18.32
C LYS A 433 -32.51 17.11 18.33
N ARG A 434 -33.09 16.78 17.17
CA ARG A 434 -33.99 15.62 16.99
C ARG A 434 -33.33 14.31 17.39
N ASN A 435 -32.06 14.15 17.01
CA ASN A 435 -31.33 12.90 17.23
C ASN A 435 -30.44 12.96 18.48
N LYS A 436 -30.50 14.05 19.28
CA LYS A 436 -29.64 14.29 20.45
C LYS A 436 -28.14 14.19 20.15
N ILE A 437 -27.71 14.71 19.01
CA ILE A 437 -26.32 14.65 18.55
C ILE A 437 -25.64 15.99 18.79
N ASN A 438 -24.47 15.95 19.41
CA ASN A 438 -23.52 17.04 19.50
C ASN A 438 -22.11 16.42 19.58
N SER A 439 -21.62 15.97 18.42
CA SER A 439 -20.40 15.17 18.32
C SER A 439 -19.44 15.76 17.30
N GLU A 440 -18.15 15.49 17.49
CA GLU A 440 -17.12 15.71 16.49
C GLU A 440 -16.81 14.40 15.75
N TYR A 441 -16.81 14.49 14.43
CA TYR A 441 -16.50 13.39 13.54
C TYR A 441 -15.16 13.68 12.88
N HIS A 442 -14.21 12.76 12.98
CA HIS A 442 -12.89 12.88 12.37
C HIS A 442 -12.75 11.82 11.27
N SER A 443 -12.79 12.29 10.03
CA SER A 443 -12.56 11.48 8.83
C SER A 443 -11.09 11.57 8.43
N VAL A 444 -10.44 10.42 8.24
CA VAL A 444 -9.07 10.34 7.69
C VAL A 444 -9.09 9.43 6.47
N SER A 445 -8.67 9.96 5.33
CA SER A 445 -8.48 9.20 4.10
C SER A 445 -7.00 9.16 3.74
N ASP A 446 -6.43 7.98 3.56
CA ASP A 446 -5.06 7.72 3.15
C ASP A 446 -5.07 7.04 1.78
N LEU A 447 -4.24 7.53 0.85
CA LEU A 447 -3.96 6.92 -0.44
C LEU A 447 -2.46 6.63 -0.50
N LEU A 448 -2.07 5.42 -0.87
CA LEU A 448 -0.70 4.97 -1.05
C LEU A 448 -0.56 4.32 -2.42
N ILE A 449 0.29 4.86 -3.29
CA ILE A 449 0.61 4.25 -4.58
C ILE A 449 1.59 3.10 -4.36
N THR A 450 1.22 1.90 -4.82
CA THR A 450 1.95 0.65 -4.57
C THR A 450 2.46 -0.03 -5.83
N ASP A 451 2.02 0.45 -7.01
CA ASP A 451 2.58 0.06 -8.30
C ASP A 451 2.27 1.13 -9.36
N ILE A 452 3.12 1.23 -10.38
CA ILE A 452 2.96 2.15 -11.53
C ILE A 452 3.37 1.41 -12.79
N GLN A 453 2.44 1.27 -13.73
CA GLN A 453 2.64 0.60 -15.01
C GLN A 453 2.34 1.54 -16.18
N PRO A 454 3.13 1.49 -17.27
CA PRO A 454 2.73 2.13 -18.52
C PRO A 454 1.46 1.49 -19.05
N THR A 455 0.61 2.25 -19.72
CA THR A 455 -0.64 1.72 -20.28
C THR A 455 -1.07 2.50 -21.51
N GLU A 456 -1.71 1.79 -22.45
CA GLU A 456 -2.41 2.39 -23.59
C GLU A 456 -3.90 2.59 -23.30
N LEU A 457 -4.38 2.18 -22.12
CA LEU A 457 -5.77 2.28 -21.72
C LEU A 457 -6.21 3.74 -21.70
N LYS A 458 -7.29 4.07 -22.43
CA LYS A 458 -7.83 5.43 -22.49
C LYS A 458 -8.95 5.70 -21.48
N ARG A 459 -9.67 4.64 -21.05
CA ARG A 459 -10.76 4.71 -20.07
C ARG A 459 -11.07 3.32 -19.51
N PHE A 460 -11.64 3.28 -18.31
CA PHE A 460 -12.37 2.10 -17.83
C PHE A 460 -13.78 2.03 -18.43
N THR A 461 -14.48 0.90 -18.27
CA THR A 461 -15.89 0.82 -18.64
C THR A 461 -16.74 1.66 -17.68
N ARG A 462 -17.91 2.15 -18.15
CA ARG A 462 -18.72 3.11 -17.39
C ARG A 462 -19.16 2.61 -16.00
N ASN A 463 -19.30 1.30 -15.83
CA ASN A 463 -19.78 0.70 -14.59
C ASN A 463 -18.65 0.43 -13.59
N GLU A 464 -17.39 0.49 -14.02
CA GLU A 464 -16.21 0.31 -13.16
C GLU A 464 -15.72 1.63 -12.55
N ILE A 465 -16.12 2.77 -13.14
CA ILE A 465 -15.61 4.09 -12.75
C ILE A 465 -16.30 4.56 -11.47
N ILE A 466 -15.48 4.82 -10.44
CA ILE A 466 -15.89 5.53 -9.22
C ILE A 466 -16.08 7.01 -9.54
N LYS A 467 -17.25 7.56 -9.23
CA LYS A 467 -17.61 8.96 -9.42
C LYS A 467 -17.47 9.72 -8.10
N GLN A 468 -17.35 11.05 -8.21
CA GLN A 468 -17.26 11.94 -7.04
C GLN A 468 -18.45 11.84 -6.07
N ASN A 469 -19.60 11.39 -6.55
CA ASN A 469 -20.83 11.31 -5.77
C ASN A 469 -21.10 9.90 -5.19
N ASP A 470 -20.24 8.93 -5.48
CA ASP A 470 -20.36 7.56 -5.00
C ASP A 470 -19.89 7.49 -3.55
N VAL A 471 -20.58 6.67 -2.74
CA VAL A 471 -20.28 6.49 -1.33
C VAL A 471 -19.43 5.23 -1.19
N PHE A 472 -18.16 5.40 -0.85
CA PHE A 472 -17.17 4.32 -0.88
C PHE A 472 -17.60 3.07 -0.10
N VAL A 473 -18.11 3.22 1.13
CA VAL A 473 -18.54 2.09 1.97
C VAL A 473 -19.70 1.29 1.37
N GLU A 474 -20.50 1.90 0.49
CA GLU A 474 -21.62 1.23 -0.21
C GLU A 474 -21.15 0.41 -1.41
N MET A 475 -19.89 0.59 -1.86
CA MET A 475 -19.32 -0.12 -3.00
C MET A 475 -18.63 -1.45 -2.62
N ILE A 476 -18.44 -1.70 -1.32
CA ILE A 476 -17.72 -2.85 -0.81
C ILE A 476 -18.71 -3.99 -0.54
N ASN A 477 -18.73 -5.01 -1.41
CA ASN A 477 -19.79 -6.01 -1.36
C ASN A 477 -19.48 -7.29 -0.56
N HIS A 478 -18.23 -7.68 -0.30
CA HIS A 478 -17.91 -8.85 0.55
C HIS A 478 -16.49 -8.74 1.14
N LEU A 479 -16.28 -9.28 2.34
CA LEU A 479 -14.95 -9.43 2.94
C LEU A 479 -14.27 -10.67 2.35
N ASP A 480 -13.04 -10.49 1.86
CA ASP A 480 -12.22 -11.56 1.29
C ASP A 480 -10.79 -11.31 1.78
N GLU A 481 -10.44 -11.94 2.90
CA GLU A 481 -9.17 -11.70 3.59
C GLU A 481 -7.97 -12.12 2.75
N LYS A 482 -8.12 -13.18 1.94
CA LYS A 482 -7.07 -13.74 1.08
C LYS A 482 -6.65 -12.80 -0.03
N PHE A 483 -7.58 -11.99 -0.55
CA PHE A 483 -7.27 -10.97 -1.55
C PHE A 483 -6.15 -10.02 -1.08
N TRP A 484 -6.08 -9.71 0.23
CA TRP A 484 -5.18 -8.71 0.79
C TRP A 484 -3.75 -9.21 1.03
N GLU A 485 -3.53 -10.53 1.02
CA GLU A 485 -2.28 -11.13 1.46
C GLU A 485 -1.08 -10.62 0.67
N ASN A 486 -1.23 -10.30 -0.62
CA ASN A 486 -0.12 -9.93 -1.51
C ASN A 486 0.01 -8.43 -1.81
N TYR A 487 -0.92 -7.59 -1.36
CA TYR A 487 -0.83 -6.14 -1.60
C TYR A 487 -0.08 -5.42 -0.50
N ASN A 488 0.75 -4.46 -0.91
CA ASN A 488 1.30 -3.47 0.01
C ASN A 488 0.17 -2.61 0.58
N ILE A 489 0.15 -2.48 1.91
CA ILE A 489 -0.85 -1.70 2.64
C ILE A 489 -0.14 -0.88 3.71
N ILE A 490 -0.82 0.16 4.20
CA ILE A 490 -0.37 0.83 5.42
C ILE A 490 -0.70 -0.11 6.59
N LYS A 491 0.28 -0.52 7.38
CA LYS A 491 0.02 -1.39 8.55
C LYS A 491 -1.00 -0.71 9.48
N PRO A 492 -2.09 -1.37 9.90
CA PRO A 492 -2.97 -0.82 10.92
C PRO A 492 -2.20 -0.51 12.21
N ASP A 493 -2.42 0.67 12.78
CA ASP A 493 -1.99 0.98 14.14
C ASP A 493 -2.77 0.18 15.19
N GLU A 494 -2.29 0.18 16.44
CA GLU A 494 -2.90 -0.62 17.51
C GLU A 494 -4.39 -0.30 17.72
N ASP A 495 -4.74 0.98 17.77
CA ASP A 495 -6.13 1.43 17.90
C ASP A 495 -7.01 0.92 16.74
N LEU A 496 -6.49 0.94 15.52
CA LEU A 496 -7.20 0.49 14.33
C LEU A 496 -7.34 -1.03 14.28
N ARG A 497 -6.33 -1.80 14.72
CA ARG A 497 -6.42 -3.28 14.83
C ARG A 497 -7.54 -3.67 15.78
N ASN A 498 -7.62 -3.03 16.94
CA ASN A 498 -8.69 -3.23 17.91
C ASN A 498 -10.07 -2.94 17.31
N ALA A 499 -10.19 -1.94 16.42
CA ALA A 499 -11.44 -1.60 15.73
C ALA A 499 -11.83 -2.61 14.63
N PHE A 500 -10.88 -3.35 14.08
CA PHE A 500 -11.17 -4.44 13.14
C PHE A 500 -11.49 -5.77 13.84
N LYS A 501 -11.18 -5.91 15.14
CA LYS A 501 -11.17 -7.21 15.84
C LYS A 501 -10.30 -8.25 15.10
N ILE A 502 -9.18 -7.80 14.53
CA ILE A 502 -8.17 -8.68 13.93
C ILE A 502 -7.20 -9.03 15.05
N ASP A 503 -7.20 -10.31 15.46
CA ASP A 503 -6.22 -10.88 16.39
C ASP A 503 -4.83 -11.00 15.75
#